data_AF-A0A0Q8J4R9-F1
#
_entry.id   AF-A0A0Q8J4R9-F1
#
_cell.length_a   1.000
_cell.length_b   1.000
_cell.length_c   1.000
_cell.angle_alpha   90.00
_cell.angle_beta   90.00
_cell.angle_gamma   90.00
#
_symmetry.space_group_name_H-M   'P 1'
#
loop_
_entity.id
_entity.type
_entity.pdbx_description
1 polymer ?
#
loop_
_entity_poly.entity_id
_entity_poly.type
_entity_poly.pdbx_seq_one_letter_code
_entity_poly.pdbx_strand_id
1 'polypeptide(L)'
;MQRGAIALALALLLAQGGCVASGGVRTLTLPRALDAADRVYLEVRLGALASGQEIELSTDRGRRLGVISPHAIRPGREAGTYTVPLPADAIRDGGVRIRLITTPAGGAARDANVDEVREVRLIVNK
;
A
#
# COMPACT_ATOMS: atom_id res chain seq x y z
N MET A 1 55.59 36.57 15.75
CA MET A 1 54.50 36.86 16.70
C MET A 1 53.16 36.67 15.97
N GLN A 2 52.16 36.12 16.68
CA GLN A 2 50.78 35.78 16.26
C GLN A 2 50.62 34.61 15.27
N ARG A 3 50.32 33.38 15.73
CA ARG A 3 49.05 32.84 16.29
C ARG A 3 47.96 32.66 15.23
N GLY A 4 47.57 31.40 15.00
CA GLY A 4 46.35 31.08 14.27
C GLY A 4 46.21 29.62 13.87
N ALA A 5 46.22 28.70 14.83
CA ALA A 5 45.70 27.36 14.61
C ALA A 5 44.16 27.46 14.49
N ILE A 6 43.57 27.03 13.38
CA ILE A 6 42.14 26.73 13.30
C ILE A 6 42.02 25.30 12.80
N ALA A 7 41.90 24.39 13.77
CA ALA A 7 41.27 23.11 13.57
C ALA A 7 39.77 23.37 13.42
N LEU A 8 39.16 22.90 12.33
CA LEU A 8 37.73 22.65 12.30
C LEU A 8 37.49 21.30 11.64
N ALA A 9 37.34 20.30 12.50
CA ALA A 9 36.79 19.01 12.15
C ALA A 9 35.37 19.21 11.60
N LEU A 10 35.11 18.75 10.37
CA LEU A 10 33.76 18.45 9.94
C LEU A 10 33.69 16.96 9.62
N ALA A 11 33.63 16.21 10.71
CA ALA A 11 33.28 14.82 10.73
C ALA A 11 31.77 14.65 10.46
N LEU A 12 31.41 13.50 9.89
CA LEU A 12 30.07 12.93 9.78
C LEU A 12 29.06 13.61 8.82
N LEU A 13 28.95 13.04 7.62
CA LEU A 13 27.64 12.84 6.97
C LEU A 13 27.56 11.44 6.31
N LEU A 14 28.07 10.42 7.00
CA LEU A 14 27.69 9.03 6.76
C LEU A 14 26.51 8.67 7.68
N ALA A 15 25.32 9.21 7.37
CA ALA A 15 24.07 8.74 7.97
C ALA A 15 22.85 9.22 7.17
N GLN A 16 22.90 9.13 5.83
CA GLN A 16 21.64 8.99 5.09
C GLN A 16 21.27 7.51 5.03
N GLY A 17 21.17 6.90 6.22
CA GLY A 17 20.22 5.83 6.45
C GLY A 17 18.84 6.46 6.34
N GLY A 18 18.45 6.80 5.11
CA GLY A 18 17.08 7.12 4.79
C GLY A 18 16.30 5.92 5.26
N CYS A 19 15.62 6.06 6.39
CA CYS A 19 14.50 5.22 6.71
C CYS A 19 13.57 5.41 5.52
N VAL A 20 13.62 4.48 4.55
CA VAL A 20 12.55 4.32 3.59
C VAL A 20 11.39 3.92 4.48
N ALA A 21 10.63 4.92 4.89
CA ALA A 21 9.37 4.74 5.59
C ALA A 21 8.65 3.66 4.80
N SER A 22 8.45 2.49 5.41
CA SER A 22 7.84 1.34 4.78
C SER A 22 6.35 1.63 4.60
N GLY A 23 6.02 2.58 3.73
CA GLY A 23 4.65 3.02 3.45
C GLY A 23 3.86 1.99 2.65
N GLY A 24 4.51 0.96 2.12
CA GLY A 24 3.90 0.06 1.15
C GLY A 24 3.11 -1.11 1.70
N VAL A 25 3.42 -1.61 2.90
CA VAL A 25 2.81 -2.87 3.38
C VAL A 25 1.82 -2.62 4.52
N ARG A 26 0.57 -3.04 4.33
CA ARG A 26 -0.50 -2.98 5.32
C ARG A 26 -0.78 -4.38 5.88
N THR A 27 -0.81 -4.53 7.20
CA THR A 27 -1.22 -5.76 7.88
C THR A 27 -2.72 -5.69 8.16
N LEU A 28 -3.47 -6.71 7.74
CA LEU A 28 -4.90 -6.83 7.97
C LEU A 28 -5.18 -8.10 8.76
N THR A 29 -6.03 -7.99 9.77
CA THR A 29 -6.48 -9.12 10.59
C THR A 29 -7.86 -9.57 10.12
N LEU A 30 -8.11 -10.87 10.23
CA LEU A 30 -9.44 -11.40 9.99
C LEU A 30 -10.43 -10.84 11.02
N PRO A 31 -11.65 -10.48 10.60
CA PRO A 31 -12.66 -9.96 11.53
C PRO A 31 -13.24 -11.06 12.45
N ARG A 32 -13.08 -12.33 12.08
CA ARG A 32 -13.48 -13.51 12.86
C ARG A 32 -12.70 -14.74 12.40
N ALA A 33 -12.79 -15.83 13.17
CA ALA A 33 -12.30 -17.14 12.74
C ALA A 33 -13.03 -17.63 11.48
N LEU A 34 -12.32 -18.39 10.63
CA LEU A 34 -12.84 -18.94 9.37
C LEU A 34 -13.34 -20.38 9.55
N ASP A 35 -14.45 -20.67 8.91
CA ASP A 35 -14.97 -22.03 8.71
C ASP A 35 -14.61 -22.52 7.30
N ALA A 36 -14.75 -23.82 7.03
CA ALA A 36 -14.42 -24.41 5.72
C ALA A 36 -15.23 -23.86 4.53
N ALA A 37 -16.42 -23.31 4.79
CA ALA A 37 -17.27 -22.71 3.76
C ALA A 37 -16.98 -21.22 3.53
N ASP A 38 -16.17 -20.58 4.38
CA ASP A 38 -15.95 -19.15 4.30
C ASP A 38 -15.08 -18.77 3.09
N ARG A 39 -15.43 -17.63 2.48
CA ARG A 39 -14.63 -16.95 1.47
C ARG A 39 -14.22 -15.59 2.00
N VAL A 40 -12.95 -15.26 1.83
CA VAL A 40 -12.38 -13.99 2.27
C VAL A 40 -12.18 -13.08 1.07
N TYR A 41 -12.55 -11.82 1.23
CA TYR A 41 -12.33 -10.79 0.23
C TYR A 41 -11.61 -9.62 0.86
N LEU A 42 -10.77 -8.97 0.06
CA LEU A 42 -10.23 -7.67 0.35
C LEU A 42 -11.21 -6.61 -0.14
N GLU A 43 -11.74 -5.81 0.76
CA GLU A 43 -12.51 -4.63 0.40
C GLU A 43 -11.59 -3.40 0.44
N VAL A 44 -11.56 -2.64 -0.65
CA VAL A 44 -10.72 -1.47 -0.83
C VAL A 44 -11.57 -0.28 -1.21
N ARG A 45 -11.56 0.77 -0.39
CA ARG A 45 -12.22 2.04 -0.69
C ARG A 45 -11.20 3.03 -1.25
N LEU A 46 -11.44 3.43 -2.49
CA LEU A 46 -10.56 4.32 -3.24
C LEU A 46 -11.10 5.75 -3.20
N GLY A 47 -10.20 6.70 -2.95
CA GLY A 47 -10.51 8.12 -3.03
C GLY A 47 -10.52 8.62 -4.48
N ALA A 48 -10.30 9.92 -4.66
CA ALA A 48 -10.19 10.48 -6.01
C ALA A 48 -8.88 10.04 -6.66
N LEU A 49 -8.95 9.49 -7.86
CA LEU A 49 -7.80 9.10 -8.67
C LEU A 49 -7.76 9.90 -9.96
N ALA A 50 -6.56 10.07 -10.51
CA ALA A 50 -6.41 10.62 -11.86
C ALA A 50 -6.97 9.64 -12.92
N SER A 51 -7.36 10.18 -14.07
CA SER A 51 -7.81 9.34 -15.20
C SER A 51 -6.72 8.35 -15.61
N GLY A 52 -7.08 7.08 -15.78
CA GLY A 52 -6.16 6.01 -16.16
C GLY A 52 -5.22 5.54 -15.04
N GLN A 53 -5.39 6.05 -13.82
CA GLN A 53 -4.64 5.57 -12.66
C GLN A 53 -5.22 4.24 -12.16
N GLU A 54 -4.34 3.28 -11.89
CA GLU A 54 -4.69 1.94 -11.40
C GLU A 54 -4.05 1.69 -10.02
N ILE A 55 -4.63 0.74 -9.29
CA ILE A 55 -4.10 0.22 -8.04
C ILE A 55 -3.80 -1.27 -8.20
N GLU A 56 -2.53 -1.64 -8.21
CA GLU A 56 -2.08 -3.03 -8.14
C GLU A 56 -2.05 -3.52 -6.70
N LEU A 57 -2.59 -4.72 -6.47
CA LEU A 57 -2.66 -5.37 -5.16
C LEU A 57 -1.82 -6.63 -5.17
N SER A 58 -0.97 -6.76 -4.15
CA SER A 58 -0.15 -7.95 -3.94
C SER A 58 -0.03 -8.28 -2.45
N THR A 59 0.33 -9.52 -2.13
CA THR A 59 0.82 -9.85 -0.79
C THR A 59 2.22 -9.26 -0.59
N ASP A 60 2.68 -9.14 0.65
CA ASP A 60 4.06 -8.76 0.96
C ASP A 60 5.14 -9.70 0.39
N ARG A 61 4.76 -10.94 0.07
CA ARG A 61 5.60 -11.94 -0.60
C ARG A 61 5.56 -11.87 -2.14
N GLY A 62 4.94 -10.82 -2.71
CA GLY A 62 4.93 -10.58 -4.15
C GLY A 62 3.87 -11.36 -4.94
N ARG A 63 3.02 -12.19 -4.32
CA ARG A 63 1.87 -12.76 -5.00
C ARG A 63 0.88 -11.66 -5.40
N ARG A 64 0.65 -11.51 -6.71
CA ARG A 64 -0.37 -10.60 -7.23
C ARG A 64 -1.78 -11.11 -6.87
N LEU A 65 -2.60 -10.22 -6.34
CA LEU A 65 -4.01 -10.46 -6.01
C LEU A 65 -4.93 -9.92 -7.11
N GLY A 66 -4.53 -8.81 -7.74
CA GLY A 66 -5.28 -8.22 -8.85
C GLY A 66 -4.85 -6.77 -9.13
N VAL A 67 -5.58 -6.14 -10.03
CA VAL A 67 -5.49 -4.71 -10.33
C VAL A 67 -6.89 -4.14 -10.26
N ILE A 68 -7.06 -3.02 -9.55
CA ILE A 68 -8.27 -2.22 -9.56
C ILE A 68 -8.05 -1.09 -10.54
N SER A 69 -8.86 -1.08 -11.61
CA SER A 69 -8.85 -0.05 -12.66
C SER A 69 -10.20 0.64 -12.69
N PRO A 70 -10.39 1.72 -11.92
CA PRO A 70 -11.65 2.45 -11.94
C PRO A 70 -11.88 3.13 -13.29
N HIS A 71 -12.99 2.79 -13.94
CA HIS A 71 -13.41 3.43 -15.19
C HIS A 71 -14.40 4.57 -14.90
N ALA A 72 -14.36 5.62 -15.73
CA ALA A 72 -15.31 6.73 -15.71
C ALA A 72 -15.43 7.51 -14.38
N ILE A 73 -14.36 7.58 -13.58
CA ILE A 73 -14.32 8.45 -12.39
C ILE A 73 -14.48 9.91 -12.84
N ARG A 74 -15.45 10.62 -12.26
CA ARG A 74 -15.58 12.06 -12.48
C ARG A 74 -14.49 12.80 -11.68
N PRO A 75 -13.83 13.82 -12.25
CA PRO A 75 -12.79 14.57 -11.55
C PRO A 75 -13.24 15.02 -10.15
N GLY A 76 -12.40 14.77 -9.14
CA GLY A 76 -12.66 15.13 -7.74
C GLY A 76 -13.71 14.27 -7.02
N ARG A 77 -14.20 13.18 -7.62
CA ARG A 77 -15.08 12.20 -6.96
C ARG A 77 -14.29 10.97 -6.52
N GLU A 78 -14.74 10.34 -5.45
CA GLU A 78 -14.20 9.05 -5.02
C GLU A 78 -14.42 7.99 -6.12
N ALA A 79 -13.41 7.14 -6.32
CA ALA A 79 -13.47 6.06 -7.29
C ALA A 79 -14.37 4.90 -6.84
N GLY A 80 -14.67 4.80 -5.54
CA GLY A 80 -15.64 3.87 -4.98
C GLY A 80 -15.00 2.71 -4.23
N THR A 81 -15.82 1.68 -3.96
CA THR A 81 -15.43 0.50 -3.20
C THR A 81 -15.32 -0.72 -4.11
N TYR A 82 -14.22 -1.45 -3.98
CA TYR A 82 -13.90 -2.61 -4.78
C TYR A 82 -13.65 -3.81 -3.90
N THR A 83 -14.06 -4.99 -4.37
CA THR A 83 -13.83 -6.26 -3.68
C THR A 83 -12.94 -7.15 -4.54
N VAL A 84 -11.89 -7.70 -3.94
CA VAL A 84 -10.93 -8.60 -4.59
C VAL A 84 -10.92 -9.91 -3.81
N PRO A 85 -11.12 -11.07 -4.46
CA PRO A 85 -11.07 -12.35 -3.75
C PRO A 85 -9.66 -12.56 -3.17
N LEU A 86 -9.60 -12.93 -1.89
CA LEU A 86 -8.35 -13.26 -1.23
C LEU A 86 -8.18 -14.78 -1.19
N PRO A 87 -7.17 -15.35 -1.86
CA PRO A 87 -6.92 -16.78 -1.79
C PRO A 87 -6.62 -17.24 -0.36
N ALA A 88 -7.22 -18.35 0.07
CA ALA A 88 -7.12 -18.83 1.45
C ALA A 88 -5.67 -19.06 1.90
N ASP A 89 -4.80 -19.50 1.00
CA ASP A 89 -3.39 -19.76 1.26
C ASP A 89 -2.54 -18.47 1.43
N ALA A 90 -3.08 -17.30 1.06
CA ALA A 90 -2.48 -15.99 1.36
C ALA A 90 -2.67 -15.56 2.82
N ILE A 91 -3.64 -16.16 3.51
CA ILE A 91 -3.94 -15.88 4.92
C ILE A 91 -3.01 -16.71 5.80
N ARG A 92 -2.29 -16.04 6.70
CA ARG A 92 -1.36 -16.65 7.66
C ARG A 92 -1.51 -15.96 8.99
N ASP A 93 -1.39 -16.72 10.08
CA ASP A 93 -1.41 -16.17 11.45
C ASP A 93 -2.64 -15.28 11.74
N GLY A 94 -3.80 -15.66 11.21
CA GLY A 94 -5.06 -14.93 11.40
C GLY A 94 -5.22 -13.66 10.55
N GLY A 95 -4.36 -13.42 9.55
CA GLY A 95 -4.43 -12.22 8.73
C GLY A 95 -3.66 -12.31 7.41
N VAL A 96 -3.43 -11.16 6.78
CA VAL A 96 -2.63 -11.03 5.56
C VAL A 96 -1.86 -9.71 5.58
N ARG A 97 -0.68 -9.71 4.98
CA ARG A 97 0.11 -8.51 4.71
C ARG A 97 0.04 -8.20 3.22
N ILE A 98 -0.44 -7.02 2.87
CA ILE A 98 -0.66 -6.62 1.48
C ILE A 98 0.14 -5.37 1.13
N ARG A 99 0.46 -5.22 -0.15
CA ARG A 99 1.02 -4.02 -0.74
C ARG A 99 0.08 -3.48 -1.80
N LEU A 100 -0.13 -2.16 -1.77
CA LEU A 100 -0.92 -1.44 -2.77
C LEU A 100 0.00 -0.46 -3.51
N ILE A 101 0.21 -0.72 -4.78
CA ILE A 101 1.01 0.11 -5.67
C ILE A 101 0.07 0.88 -6.59
N THR A 102 0.36 2.15 -6.82
CA THR A 102 -0.30 2.92 -7.86
C THR A 102 0.69 3.34 -8.93
N THR A 103 0.20 3.39 -10.16
CA THR A 103 0.93 3.92 -11.31
C THR A 103 0.14 5.09 -11.87
N PRO A 104 0.56 6.34 -11.63
CA PRO A 104 -0.07 7.51 -12.25
C PRO A 104 0.10 7.47 -13.77
N ALA A 105 -0.81 8.11 -14.51
CA ALA A 105 -0.67 8.25 -15.96
C ALA A 105 0.66 8.93 -16.32
N GLY A 106 1.54 8.21 -17.02
CA GLY A 106 2.88 8.68 -17.41
C GLY A 106 3.91 8.76 -16.26
N GLY A 107 3.57 8.26 -15.07
CA GLY A 107 4.44 8.26 -13.89
C GLY A 107 5.06 6.89 -13.59
N ALA A 108 6.00 6.88 -12.63
CA ALA A 108 6.56 5.64 -12.09
C ALA A 108 5.63 5.03 -11.03
N ALA A 109 5.66 3.71 -10.94
CA ALA A 109 4.97 2.96 -9.90
C ALA A 109 5.50 3.34 -8.51
N ARG A 110 4.59 3.55 -7.55
CA ARG A 110 4.90 3.89 -6.15
C ARG A 110 3.83 3.35 -5.21
N ASP A 111 4.13 3.33 -3.91
CA ASP A 111 3.11 2.99 -2.90
C ASP A 111 1.93 3.98 -2.99
N ALA A 112 0.72 3.44 -2.86
CA ALA A 112 -0.50 4.24 -2.86
C ALA A 112 -0.63 5.01 -1.53
N ASN A 113 -0.98 6.29 -1.61
CA ASN A 113 -1.09 7.16 -0.44
C ASN A 113 -2.48 7.05 0.23
N VAL A 114 -2.66 7.77 1.34
CA VAL A 114 -3.91 7.76 2.13
C VAL A 114 -5.08 8.46 1.45
N ASP A 115 -4.83 9.30 0.44
CA ASP A 115 -5.87 9.94 -0.35
C ASP A 115 -6.40 9.04 -1.47
N GLU A 116 -5.50 8.23 -2.03
CA GLU A 116 -5.80 7.26 -3.09
C GLU A 116 -6.50 6.03 -2.52
N VAL A 117 -6.01 5.50 -1.39
CA VAL A 117 -6.56 4.32 -0.71
C VAL A 117 -7.02 4.72 0.69
N ARG A 118 -8.30 5.06 0.79
CA ARG A 118 -8.95 5.57 2.00
C ARG A 118 -9.14 4.49 3.05
N GLU A 119 -9.46 3.27 2.62
CA GLU A 119 -9.71 2.16 3.53
C GLU A 119 -9.37 0.84 2.87
N VAL A 120 -8.90 -0.09 3.69
CA VAL A 120 -8.69 -1.48 3.29
C VAL A 120 -9.07 -2.37 4.47
N ARG A 121 -9.94 -3.36 4.23
CA ARG A 121 -10.35 -4.33 5.24
C ARG A 121 -10.59 -5.71 4.66
N LEU A 122 -10.58 -6.71 5.52
CA LEU A 122 -11.02 -8.06 5.17
C LEU A 122 -12.51 -8.21 5.47
N ILE A 123 -13.24 -8.79 4.53
CA ILE A 123 -14.62 -9.23 4.72
C ILE A 123 -14.71 -10.74 4.52
N VAL A 124 -15.60 -11.40 5.26
CA VAL A 124 -15.77 -12.85 5.24
C VAL A 124 -17.23 -13.17 4.94
N ASN A 125 -17.46 -13.87 3.83
CA ASN A 125 -18.79 -14.27 3.37
C ASN A 125 -18.91 -15.80 3.30
N LYS A 126 -20.13 -16.31 3.37
CA LYS A 126 -20.46 -17.74 3.15
C LYS A 126 -21.05 -17.94 1.77
#